data_AF-A0A0D0S7V2-F1
#
_entry.id   AF-A0A0D0S7V2-F1
#
_cell.length_a   1.000
_cell.length_b   1.000
_cell.length_c   1.000
_cell.angle_alpha   90.00
_cell.angle_beta   90.00
_cell.angle_gamma   90.00
#
_symmetry.space_group_name_H-M   'P 1'
#
loop_
_entity.id
_entity.type
_entity.pdbx_description
1 polymer ?
#
loop_
_entity_poly.entity_id
_entity_poly.type
_entity_poly.pdbx_seq_one_letter_code
_entity_poly.pdbx_strand_id
1 'polypeptide(L)'
;MLEGYIAQGKKSGISVKNDMNIPLMVFDARTRWELELQEKRGCLIFIDESIDYIYSKGFQQEFTKSDNYLVVISRSGRFNHLPYAIQSIYELRTEINEKIKVTRMYELYKFVERSGIPEIVVTEDSNSGAEMMEKIFAKKVIPAKGNGNVSREISKYVVGTSVIFAIVDGAAFGGFISQLMNLAKLNSDIVIFAPESFEYMVLQTDAFKRKLTDELENTWKYCDISKYLTWEQYYTELLQELCSREFGFNYNKAQIHQSLLNDEMMRQVKECLYQNWVREVAET
;
A
#
# COMPACT_ATOMS: atom_id res chain seq x y z
N MET A 1 -21.74 -15.08 9.53
CA MET A 1 -21.28 -16.44 9.14
C MET A 1 -20.09 -16.86 9.99
N LEU A 2 -18.93 -16.21 9.89
CA LEU A 2 -17.74 -16.55 10.69
C LEU A 2 -17.97 -16.52 12.21
N GLU A 3 -18.77 -15.59 12.74
CA GLU A 3 -19.14 -15.59 14.17
C GLU A 3 -19.77 -16.92 14.63
N GLY A 4 -20.68 -17.47 13.82
CA GLY A 4 -21.31 -18.77 14.09
C GLY A 4 -20.29 -19.89 14.11
N TYR A 5 -19.31 -19.85 13.20
CA TYR A 5 -18.21 -20.81 13.18
C TYR A 5 -17.30 -20.67 14.41
N ILE A 6 -16.94 -19.47 14.83
CA ILE A 6 -16.11 -19.27 16.02
C ILE A 6 -16.82 -19.77 17.29
N ALA A 7 -18.12 -19.50 17.41
CA ALA A 7 -18.90 -19.91 18.58
C ALA A 7 -19.20 -21.42 18.64
N GLN A 8 -19.44 -22.06 17.50
CA GLN A 8 -19.98 -23.43 17.45
C GLN A 8 -19.10 -24.42 16.67
N GLY A 9 -17.99 -23.97 16.10
CA GLY A 9 -17.13 -24.75 15.23
C GLY A 9 -17.92 -25.34 14.05
N LYS A 10 -17.63 -26.60 13.73
CA LYS A 10 -18.33 -27.37 12.68
C LYS A 10 -19.85 -27.48 12.89
N LYS A 11 -20.37 -27.29 14.13
CA LYS A 11 -21.82 -27.38 14.41
C LYS A 11 -22.62 -26.21 13.83
N SER A 12 -21.95 -25.13 13.45
CA SER A 12 -22.57 -23.99 12.75
C SER A 12 -23.04 -24.32 11.32
N GLY A 13 -22.70 -25.51 10.79
CA GLY A 13 -22.90 -25.84 9.38
C GLY A 13 -21.88 -25.17 8.45
N ILE A 14 -20.93 -24.41 9.01
CA ILE A 14 -19.88 -23.71 8.28
C ILE A 14 -18.58 -24.51 8.44
N SER A 15 -17.86 -24.70 7.34
CA SER A 15 -16.53 -25.30 7.33
C SER A 15 -15.51 -24.22 6.95
N VAL A 16 -14.56 -23.95 7.83
CA VAL A 16 -13.41 -23.09 7.54
C VAL A 16 -12.19 -23.97 7.32
N LYS A 17 -11.54 -23.80 6.18
CA LYS A 17 -10.24 -24.40 5.90
C LYS A 17 -9.21 -23.28 5.98
N ASN A 18 -8.24 -23.44 6.87
CA ASN A 18 -7.11 -22.53 7.00
C ASN A 18 -5.83 -23.36 6.88
N ASP A 19 -5.01 -23.07 5.89
CA ASP A 19 -3.74 -23.75 5.66
C ASP A 19 -2.61 -23.15 6.54
N MET A 20 -2.89 -22.06 7.27
CA MET A 20 -1.98 -21.43 8.22
C MET A 20 -2.40 -21.67 9.68
N ASN A 21 -1.43 -21.87 10.57
CA ASN A 21 -1.68 -22.01 12.01
C ASN A 21 -1.81 -20.64 12.70
N ILE A 22 -2.66 -19.75 12.15
CA ILE A 22 -2.90 -18.40 12.66
C ILE A 22 -4.26 -18.37 13.38
N PRO A 23 -4.33 -17.87 14.62
CA PRO A 23 -5.60 -17.71 15.34
C PRO A 23 -6.56 -16.77 14.60
N LEU A 24 -7.82 -17.18 14.48
CA LEU A 24 -8.88 -16.40 13.85
C LEU A 24 -9.77 -15.77 14.91
N MET A 25 -10.08 -14.48 14.75
CA MET A 25 -11.01 -13.73 15.60
C MET A 25 -12.05 -13.02 14.73
N VAL A 26 -13.26 -12.86 15.26
CA VAL A 26 -14.27 -11.98 14.67
C VAL A 26 -14.67 -10.97 15.72
N PHE A 27 -14.59 -9.71 15.34
CA PHE A 27 -14.95 -8.58 16.18
C PHE A 27 -16.39 -8.18 15.85
N ASP A 28 -17.25 -8.21 16.87
CA ASP A 28 -18.66 -7.83 16.82
C ASP A 28 -18.94 -6.56 17.64
N ALA A 29 -20.17 -6.06 17.63
CA ALA A 29 -20.55 -4.84 18.35
C ALA A 29 -20.37 -4.91 19.88
N ARG A 30 -20.18 -6.11 20.46
CA ARG A 30 -20.00 -6.32 21.91
C ARG A 30 -18.54 -6.56 22.27
N THR A 31 -17.67 -6.69 21.27
CA THR A 31 -16.27 -6.99 21.47
C THR A 31 -15.58 -5.82 22.16
N ARG A 32 -14.88 -6.12 23.26
CA ARG A 32 -14.02 -5.17 23.98
C ARG A 32 -12.70 -5.02 23.23
N TRP A 33 -12.77 -4.43 22.05
CA TRP A 33 -11.69 -4.42 21.07
C TRP A 33 -10.39 -3.82 21.63
N GLU A 34 -10.46 -2.84 22.55
CA GLU A 34 -9.26 -2.29 23.20
C GLU A 34 -8.48 -3.37 23.95
N LEU A 35 -9.17 -4.20 24.75
CA LEU A 35 -8.54 -5.27 25.52
C LEU A 35 -8.06 -6.39 24.59
N GLU A 36 -8.86 -6.76 23.61
CA GLU A 36 -8.49 -7.83 22.66
C GLU A 36 -7.23 -7.44 21.86
N LEU A 37 -7.11 -6.20 21.39
CA LEU A 37 -5.91 -5.74 20.67
C LEU A 37 -4.66 -5.67 21.56
N GLN A 38 -4.84 -5.50 22.87
CA GLN A 38 -3.74 -5.45 23.84
C GLN A 38 -3.27 -6.85 24.26
N GLU A 39 -4.20 -7.78 24.45
CA GLU A 39 -3.93 -9.13 24.95
C GLU A 39 -3.61 -10.14 23.85
N LYS A 40 -4.17 -9.96 22.65
CA LYS A 40 -4.02 -10.90 21.53
C LYS A 40 -2.99 -10.40 20.54
N ARG A 41 -2.12 -11.33 20.14
CA ARG A 41 -1.00 -11.08 19.25
C ARG A 41 -1.03 -12.04 18.07
N GLY A 42 -0.59 -11.58 16.90
CA GLY A 42 -0.46 -12.41 15.70
C GLY A 42 -1.76 -13.06 15.23
N CYS A 43 -2.91 -12.42 15.45
CA CYS A 43 -4.24 -12.92 15.09
C CYS A 43 -4.72 -12.35 13.75
N LEU A 44 -5.54 -13.11 13.03
CA LEU A 44 -6.31 -12.62 11.90
C LEU A 44 -7.71 -12.21 12.38
N ILE A 45 -7.99 -10.91 12.37
CA ILE A 45 -9.21 -10.30 12.90
C ILE A 45 -10.13 -9.94 11.74
N PHE A 46 -11.30 -10.57 11.68
CA PHE A 46 -12.35 -10.25 10.73
C PHE A 46 -13.33 -9.24 11.30
N ILE A 47 -13.61 -8.19 10.54
CA ILE A 47 -14.60 -7.17 10.89
C ILE A 47 -15.50 -6.89 9.68
N ASP A 48 -16.80 -6.87 9.93
CA ASP A 48 -17.80 -6.49 8.93
C ASP A 48 -18.12 -4.99 9.00
N GLU A 49 -18.63 -4.42 7.90
CA GLU A 49 -18.99 -3.02 7.82
C GLU A 49 -20.04 -2.55 8.82
N SER A 50 -20.84 -3.47 9.38
CA SER A 50 -21.83 -3.14 10.43
C SER A 50 -21.20 -2.69 11.75
N ILE A 51 -19.89 -2.81 11.91
CA ILE A 51 -19.17 -2.52 13.15
C ILE A 51 -18.68 -1.06 13.15
N ASP A 52 -19.41 -0.17 13.81
CA ASP A 52 -19.14 1.28 13.73
C ASP A 52 -17.75 1.71 14.24
N TYR A 53 -17.24 1.05 15.30
CA TYR A 53 -15.99 1.48 15.92
C TYR A 53 -14.78 1.33 14.99
N ILE A 54 -14.84 0.50 13.94
CA ILE A 54 -13.75 0.36 12.96
C ILE A 54 -13.44 1.66 12.22
N TYR A 55 -14.45 2.52 12.06
CA TYR A 55 -14.30 3.82 11.41
C TYR A 55 -13.84 4.91 12.37
N SER A 56 -13.79 4.60 13.68
CA SER A 56 -13.33 5.55 14.68
C SER A 56 -11.82 5.72 14.62
N LYS A 57 -11.35 6.95 14.85
CA LYS A 57 -9.92 7.24 14.98
C LYS A 57 -9.29 6.43 16.12
N GLY A 58 -10.01 6.21 17.22
CA GLY A 58 -9.53 5.46 18.38
C GLY A 58 -9.15 4.02 18.04
N PHE A 59 -10.05 3.30 17.37
CA PHE A 59 -9.78 1.93 16.93
C PHE A 59 -8.60 1.87 15.97
N GLN A 60 -8.61 2.71 14.93
CA GLN A 60 -7.58 2.66 13.89
C GLN A 60 -6.18 2.96 14.47
N GLN A 61 -6.07 3.91 15.40
CA GLN A 61 -4.81 4.23 16.06
C GLN A 61 -4.34 3.18 17.08
N GLU A 62 -5.26 2.48 17.74
CA GLU A 62 -4.88 1.39 18.64
C GLU A 62 -4.45 0.16 17.86
N PHE A 63 -5.12 -0.14 16.74
CA PHE A 63 -4.77 -1.25 15.86
C PHE A 63 -3.34 -1.14 15.34
N THR A 64 -2.87 0.06 14.99
CA THR A 64 -1.48 0.29 14.55
C THR A 64 -0.41 -0.03 15.61
N LYS A 65 -0.79 -0.33 16.86
CA LYS A 65 0.13 -0.75 17.93
C LYS A 65 0.15 -2.28 18.12
N SER A 66 -0.73 -2.98 17.42
CA SER A 66 -0.83 -4.44 17.46
C SER A 66 -0.04 -5.08 16.33
N ASP A 67 0.29 -6.37 16.47
CA ASP A 67 0.89 -7.22 15.44
C ASP A 67 -0.17 -8.15 14.81
N ASN A 68 -1.43 -7.71 14.85
CA ASN A 68 -2.55 -8.44 14.29
C ASN A 68 -2.79 -8.02 12.83
N TYR A 69 -3.47 -8.88 12.07
CA TYR A 69 -3.90 -8.60 10.71
C TYR A 69 -5.40 -8.35 10.67
N LEU A 70 -5.81 -7.28 10.01
CA LEU A 70 -7.21 -6.89 9.89
C LEU A 70 -7.75 -7.25 8.51
N VAL A 71 -8.83 -8.02 8.48
CA VAL A 71 -9.62 -8.28 7.28
C VAL A 71 -10.95 -7.57 7.42
N VAL A 72 -11.14 -6.52 6.62
CA VAL A 72 -12.35 -5.71 6.65
C VAL A 72 -13.20 -5.98 5.43
N ILE A 73 -14.46 -6.30 5.65
CA ILE A 73 -15.46 -6.42 4.59
C ILE A 73 -16.30 -5.15 4.62
N SER A 74 -16.09 -4.24 3.67
CA SER A 74 -16.79 -2.95 3.66
C SER A 74 -17.07 -2.39 2.27
N ARG A 75 -18.22 -1.70 2.14
CA ARG A 75 -18.57 -0.92 0.96
C ARG A 75 -18.07 0.52 0.99
N SER A 76 -17.69 1.04 2.16
CA SER A 76 -17.35 2.48 2.31
C SER A 76 -15.87 2.79 2.05
N GLY A 77 -14.97 1.85 2.36
CA GLY A 77 -13.52 2.00 2.22
C GLY A 77 -12.89 3.12 3.07
N ARG A 78 -13.62 3.70 4.03
CA ARG A 78 -13.21 4.91 4.77
C ARG A 78 -12.26 4.61 5.94
N PHE A 79 -11.04 4.18 5.64
CA PHE A 79 -10.01 3.84 6.64
C PHE A 79 -8.83 4.82 6.58
N ASN A 80 -9.06 6.08 6.94
CA ASN A 80 -8.09 7.16 6.72
C ASN A 80 -6.92 7.16 7.72
N HIS A 81 -6.99 6.37 8.79
CA HIS A 81 -5.95 6.27 9.82
C HIS A 81 -5.34 4.86 9.90
N LEU A 82 -5.72 3.95 9.01
CA LEU A 82 -5.05 2.66 8.84
C LEU A 82 -4.11 2.75 7.62
N PRO A 83 -2.82 2.45 7.77
CA PRO A 83 -1.97 2.23 6.61
C PRO A 83 -2.34 0.88 5.99
N TYR A 84 -2.75 0.89 4.72
CA TYR A 84 -2.94 -0.34 3.96
C TYR A 84 -2.56 -0.12 2.49
N ALA A 85 -1.97 -1.16 1.91
CA ALA A 85 -1.47 -1.14 0.55
C ALA A 85 -2.62 -1.15 -0.47
N ILE A 86 -2.40 -0.54 -1.63
CA ILE A 86 -3.34 -0.60 -2.75
C ILE A 86 -3.55 -2.06 -3.21
N GLN A 87 -2.50 -2.88 -3.19
CA GLN A 87 -2.54 -4.32 -3.49
C GLN A 87 -3.45 -5.09 -2.51
N SER A 88 -3.67 -4.57 -1.30
CA SER A 88 -4.51 -5.20 -0.29
C SER A 88 -6.00 -4.92 -0.47
N ILE A 89 -6.40 -4.24 -1.56
CA ILE A 89 -7.79 -3.89 -1.85
C ILE A 89 -8.38 -4.89 -2.82
N TYR A 90 -9.40 -5.60 -2.33
CA TYR A 90 -10.09 -6.64 -3.09
C TYR A 90 -11.56 -6.31 -3.27
N GLU A 91 -12.08 -6.66 -4.43
CA GLU A 91 -13.51 -6.71 -4.72
C GLU A 91 -14.04 -8.12 -4.51
N LEU A 92 -15.18 -8.23 -3.81
CA LEU A 92 -15.91 -9.49 -3.69
C LEU A 92 -16.93 -9.62 -4.83
N ARG A 93 -16.71 -10.56 -5.74
CA ARG A 93 -17.65 -10.87 -6.82
C ARG A 93 -18.36 -12.18 -6.53
N THR A 94 -19.67 -12.19 -6.79
CA THR A 94 -20.51 -13.37 -6.56
C THR A 94 -21.05 -13.89 -7.88
N GLU A 95 -20.69 -15.12 -8.22
CA GLU A 95 -21.28 -15.88 -9.31
C GLU A 95 -22.40 -16.77 -8.77
N ILE A 96 -23.54 -16.77 -9.45
CA ILE A 96 -24.69 -17.62 -9.13
C ILE A 96 -24.90 -18.55 -10.31
N ASN A 97 -24.71 -19.85 -10.08
CA ASN A 97 -25.03 -20.89 -11.07
C ASN A 97 -26.01 -21.88 -10.43
N GLU A 98 -27.24 -21.90 -10.95
CA GLU A 98 -28.37 -22.70 -10.44
C GLU A 98 -28.59 -22.54 -8.92
N LYS A 99 -28.10 -23.49 -8.12
CA LYS A 99 -28.22 -23.55 -6.65
C LYS A 99 -26.91 -23.19 -5.92
N ILE A 100 -25.83 -22.96 -6.65
CA ILE A 100 -24.50 -22.69 -6.09
C ILE A 100 -24.24 -21.19 -6.19
N LYS A 101 -23.96 -20.59 -5.04
CA LYS A 101 -23.47 -19.21 -4.92
C LYS A 101 -21.99 -19.27 -4.56
N VAL A 102 -21.12 -18.78 -5.44
CA VAL A 102 -19.67 -18.72 -5.20
C VAL A 102 -19.25 -17.26 -5.14
N THR A 103 -18.67 -16.85 -4.01
CA THR A 103 -18.06 -15.52 -3.86
C THR A 103 -16.54 -15.66 -3.90
N ARG A 104 -15.90 -14.86 -4.74
CA ARG A 104 -14.43 -14.82 -4.89
C ARG A 104 -13.92 -13.40 -4.69
N MET A 105 -12.67 -13.30 -4.24
CA MET A 105 -11.92 -12.04 -4.12
C MET A 105 -11.11 -11.81 -5.40
N TYR A 106 -11.16 -10.58 -5.92
CA TYR A 106 -10.35 -10.13 -7.04
C TYR A 106 -9.64 -8.84 -6.64
N GLU A 107 -8.37 -8.69 -7.02
CA GLU A 107 -7.66 -7.41 -6.84
C GLU A 107 -8.43 -6.30 -7.56
N LEU A 108 -8.76 -5.23 -6.85
CA LEU A 108 -9.47 -4.10 -7.44
C LEU A 108 -8.55 -3.26 -8.34
N TYR A 109 -7.27 -3.22 -8.01
CA TYR A 109 -6.25 -2.45 -8.71
C TYR A 109 -5.14 -3.35 -9.22
N LYS A 110 -4.73 -3.15 -10.47
CA LYS A 110 -3.60 -3.84 -11.12
C LYS A 110 -2.47 -2.89 -11.42
N PHE A 111 -1.26 -3.42 -11.28
CA PHE A 111 -0.02 -2.76 -11.63
C PHE A 111 0.43 -3.27 -12.99
N VAL A 112 0.69 -2.35 -13.90
CA VAL A 112 1.07 -2.63 -15.28
C VAL A 112 2.20 -1.69 -15.68
N GLU A 113 2.95 -2.07 -16.71
CA GLU A 113 4.01 -1.22 -17.23
C GLU A 113 3.43 -0.06 -18.06
N ARG A 114 3.90 1.16 -17.78
CA ARG A 114 3.69 2.33 -18.64
C ARG A 114 4.84 3.31 -18.53
N SER A 115 5.54 3.48 -19.65
CA SER A 115 6.47 4.58 -19.85
C SER A 115 5.76 5.86 -20.27
N GLY A 116 6.40 7.00 -20.05
CA GLY A 116 5.96 8.28 -20.60
C GLY A 116 6.73 9.46 -20.02
N ILE A 117 6.53 10.63 -20.60
CA ILE A 117 7.18 11.86 -20.14
C ILE A 117 6.10 12.80 -19.58
N PRO A 118 6.15 13.15 -18.30
CA PRO A 118 5.22 14.10 -17.72
C PRO A 118 5.59 15.53 -18.11
N GLU A 119 4.61 16.43 -18.07
CA GLU A 119 4.86 17.87 -17.96
C GLU A 119 5.03 18.28 -16.49
N ILE A 120 4.26 17.65 -15.60
CA ILE A 120 4.26 17.87 -14.16
C ILE A 120 4.29 16.53 -13.45
N VAL A 121 5.12 16.44 -12.42
CA VAL A 121 5.10 15.33 -11.47
C VAL A 121 4.52 15.85 -10.16
N VAL A 122 3.47 15.22 -9.66
CA VAL A 122 2.97 15.42 -8.30
C VAL A 122 3.39 14.20 -7.50
N THR A 123 4.15 14.41 -6.43
CA THR A 123 4.64 13.34 -5.57
C THR A 123 4.09 13.51 -4.16
N GLU A 124 3.83 12.41 -3.46
CA GLU A 124 3.41 12.46 -2.06
C GLU A 124 4.54 12.92 -1.14
N ASP A 125 5.72 12.31 -1.28
CA ASP A 125 6.93 12.64 -0.53
C ASP A 125 7.44 14.05 -0.86
N SER A 126 8.06 14.70 0.12
CA SER A 126 8.69 16.01 -0.01
C SER A 126 10.21 15.98 0.17
N ASN A 127 10.82 14.80 0.23
CA ASN A 127 12.21 14.62 0.60
C ASN A 127 13.02 13.93 -0.51
N SER A 128 13.88 12.97 -0.15
CA SER A 128 14.79 12.27 -1.07
C SER A 128 14.12 11.68 -2.31
N GLY A 129 12.88 11.17 -2.19
CA GLY A 129 12.11 10.68 -3.33
C GLY A 129 11.78 11.81 -4.31
N ALA A 130 11.32 12.96 -3.80
CA ALA A 130 11.04 14.13 -4.62
C ALA A 130 12.30 14.66 -5.31
N GLU A 131 13.43 14.76 -4.61
CA GLU A 131 14.71 15.18 -5.17
C GLU A 131 15.17 14.27 -6.32
N MET A 132 15.00 12.95 -6.17
CA MET A 132 15.32 12.01 -7.24
C MET A 132 14.38 12.17 -8.44
N MET A 133 13.07 12.34 -8.22
CA MET A 133 12.11 12.55 -9.32
C MET A 133 12.40 13.84 -10.10
N GLU A 134 12.88 14.90 -9.43
CA GLU A 134 13.31 16.13 -10.10
C GLU A 134 14.45 15.87 -11.07
N LYS A 135 15.43 15.04 -10.67
CA LYS A 135 16.57 14.66 -11.52
C LYS A 135 16.16 13.73 -12.66
N ILE A 136 15.33 12.72 -12.38
CA ILE A 136 14.89 11.71 -13.35
C ILE A 136 14.09 12.32 -14.50
N PHE A 137 13.18 13.23 -14.19
CA PHE A 137 12.29 13.80 -15.20
C PHE A 137 12.78 15.14 -15.75
N ALA A 138 13.63 15.87 -15.01
CA ALA A 138 14.01 17.24 -15.33
C ALA A 138 12.78 18.14 -15.60
N LYS A 139 11.74 17.93 -14.79
CA LYS A 139 10.45 18.63 -14.86
C LYS A 139 10.08 19.21 -13.51
N LYS A 140 9.03 20.02 -13.49
CA LYS A 140 8.46 20.55 -12.27
C LYS A 140 7.89 19.39 -11.44
N VAL A 141 8.48 19.17 -10.27
CA VAL A 141 7.97 18.26 -9.24
C VAL A 141 7.25 19.07 -8.17
N ILE A 142 6.09 18.59 -7.74
CA ILE A 142 5.22 19.27 -6.79
C ILE A 142 4.96 18.31 -5.62
N PRO A 143 5.56 18.54 -4.45
CA PRO A 143 5.31 17.70 -3.29
C PRO A 143 3.95 18.03 -2.66
N ALA A 144 3.11 17.01 -2.50
CA ALA A 144 1.78 17.14 -1.88
C ALA A 144 1.84 17.21 -0.35
N LYS A 145 2.95 16.78 0.26
CA LYS A 145 3.17 16.77 1.72
C LYS A 145 2.09 15.94 2.42
N GLY A 146 1.97 14.69 2.00
CA GLY A 146 1.10 13.68 2.58
C GLY A 146 -0.06 13.23 1.69
N ASN A 147 -0.47 11.98 1.91
CA ASN A 147 -1.44 11.23 1.09
C ASN A 147 -2.73 12.00 0.78
N GLY A 148 -3.36 12.59 1.80
CA GLY A 148 -4.66 13.28 1.65
C GLY A 148 -4.63 14.55 0.79
N ASN A 149 -3.45 15.08 0.46
CA ASN A 149 -3.30 16.30 -0.32
C ASN A 149 -3.08 16.05 -1.82
N VAL A 150 -2.70 14.83 -2.22
CA VAL A 150 -2.30 14.51 -3.60
C VAL A 150 -3.39 14.88 -4.61
N SER A 151 -4.62 14.41 -4.38
CA SER A 151 -5.78 14.71 -5.25
C SER A 151 -6.03 16.22 -5.37
N ARG A 152 -5.84 16.97 -4.27
CA ARG A 152 -6.03 18.43 -4.23
C ARG A 152 -4.95 19.15 -5.02
N GLU A 153 -3.69 18.73 -4.89
CA GLU A 153 -2.59 19.33 -5.64
C GLU A 153 -2.73 19.07 -7.14
N ILE A 154 -3.07 17.84 -7.54
CA ILE A 154 -3.30 17.51 -8.96
C ILE A 154 -4.38 18.41 -9.55
N SER A 155 -5.51 18.57 -8.84
CA SER A 155 -6.66 19.37 -9.30
C SER A 155 -6.31 20.81 -9.70
N LYS A 156 -5.25 21.39 -9.15
CA LYS A 156 -4.78 22.74 -9.50
C LYS A 156 -4.15 22.82 -10.89
N TYR A 157 -3.72 21.69 -11.44
CA TYR A 157 -2.98 21.58 -12.70
C TYR A 157 -3.76 20.82 -13.80
N VAL A 158 -4.98 20.37 -13.51
CA VAL A 158 -5.86 19.67 -14.47
C VAL A 158 -6.34 20.57 -15.62
N VAL A 159 -6.10 21.89 -15.55
CA VAL A 159 -6.50 22.84 -16.59
C VAL A 159 -5.49 22.83 -17.74
N GLY A 160 -5.78 22.09 -18.81
CA GLY A 160 -4.98 22.05 -20.05
C GLY A 160 -4.74 20.62 -20.57
N THR A 161 -3.77 20.45 -21.47
CA THR A 161 -3.33 19.16 -22.05
C THR A 161 -2.03 18.64 -21.41
N SER A 162 -1.79 18.97 -20.15
CA SER A 162 -0.56 18.58 -19.47
C SER A 162 -0.66 17.16 -18.94
N VAL A 163 0.25 16.28 -19.37
CA VAL A 163 0.41 14.95 -18.78
C VAL A 163 0.93 15.09 -17.35
N ILE A 164 0.16 14.62 -16.38
CA ILE A 164 0.49 14.67 -14.95
C ILE A 164 0.83 13.27 -14.48
N PHE A 165 2.03 13.09 -13.93
CA PHE A 165 2.38 11.88 -13.19
C PHE A 165 2.11 12.10 -11.71
N ALA A 166 1.23 11.29 -11.13
CA ALA A 166 1.02 11.22 -9.70
C ALA A 166 1.84 10.04 -9.14
N ILE A 167 2.83 10.31 -8.29
CA ILE A 167 3.67 9.29 -7.66
C ILE A 167 3.35 9.25 -6.17
N VAL A 168 2.91 8.10 -5.67
CA VAL A 168 2.43 7.94 -4.29
C VAL A 168 3.00 6.68 -3.63
N ASP A 169 3.15 6.67 -2.31
CA ASP A 169 3.60 5.48 -1.57
C ASP A 169 2.48 4.44 -1.46
N GLY A 170 2.48 3.48 -2.38
CA GLY A 170 1.44 2.48 -2.56
C GLY A 170 1.13 1.66 -1.32
N ALA A 171 2.12 1.44 -0.44
CA ALA A 171 1.99 0.70 0.82
C ALA A 171 1.02 1.35 1.83
N ALA A 172 0.83 2.67 1.77
CA ALA A 172 0.00 3.42 2.72
C ALA A 172 -1.07 4.30 2.03
N PHE A 173 -1.23 4.18 0.70
CA PHE A 173 -2.15 5.00 -0.08
C PHE A 173 -3.55 4.40 -0.27
N GLY A 174 -3.83 3.21 0.26
CA GLY A 174 -5.10 2.51 0.03
C GLY A 174 -6.35 3.33 0.40
N GLY A 175 -6.29 4.13 1.46
CA GLY A 175 -7.40 5.02 1.87
C GLY A 175 -7.72 6.17 0.90
N PHE A 176 -6.79 6.49 -0.01
CA PHE A 176 -6.86 7.68 -0.87
C PHE A 176 -6.96 7.34 -2.36
N ILE A 177 -6.64 6.09 -2.73
CA ILE A 177 -6.56 5.67 -4.14
C ILE A 177 -7.88 5.82 -4.89
N SER A 178 -9.03 5.58 -4.26
CA SER A 178 -10.35 5.68 -4.92
C SER A 178 -10.64 7.12 -5.39
N GLN A 179 -10.29 8.13 -4.59
CA GLN A 179 -10.44 9.53 -4.95
C GLN A 179 -9.53 9.89 -6.13
N LEU A 180 -8.28 9.44 -6.09
CA LEU A 180 -7.29 9.72 -7.12
C LEU A 180 -7.65 9.04 -8.45
N MET A 181 -8.14 7.80 -8.39
CA MET A 181 -8.64 7.05 -9.55
C MET A 181 -9.85 7.73 -10.19
N ASN A 182 -10.79 8.22 -9.40
CA ASN A 182 -11.92 8.99 -9.92
C ASN A 182 -11.47 10.26 -10.64
N LEU A 183 -10.42 10.94 -10.15
CA LEU A 183 -9.83 12.09 -10.84
C LEU A 183 -9.19 11.69 -12.18
N ALA A 184 -8.45 10.58 -12.23
CA ALA A 184 -7.85 10.06 -13.45
C ALA A 184 -8.88 9.52 -14.46
N LYS A 185 -10.06 9.06 -14.02
CA LYS A 185 -11.18 8.73 -14.91
C LYS A 185 -11.75 9.98 -15.60
N LEU A 186 -11.72 11.14 -14.95
CA LEU A 186 -12.20 12.41 -15.50
C LEU A 186 -11.18 13.09 -16.44
N ASN A 187 -9.89 12.84 -16.22
CA ASN A 187 -8.82 13.34 -17.09
C ASN A 187 -7.79 12.21 -17.37
N SER A 188 -7.79 11.71 -18.60
CA SER A 188 -6.91 10.63 -19.08
C SER A 188 -5.42 10.95 -19.09
N ASP A 189 -5.05 12.23 -18.93
CA ASP A 189 -3.67 12.70 -18.89
C ASP A 189 -3.04 12.53 -17.50
N ILE A 190 -3.84 12.13 -16.50
CA ILE A 190 -3.34 11.77 -15.17
C ILE A 190 -2.92 10.29 -15.15
N VAL A 191 -1.64 10.05 -14.91
CA VAL A 191 -1.05 8.72 -14.79
C VAL A 191 -0.59 8.51 -13.35
N ILE A 192 -1.10 7.46 -12.69
CA ILE A 192 -0.85 7.20 -11.28
C ILE A 192 0.19 6.08 -11.14
N PHE A 193 1.34 6.38 -10.58
CA PHE A 193 2.33 5.40 -10.17
C PHE A 193 2.27 5.22 -8.66
N ALA A 194 2.17 3.98 -8.21
CA ALA A 194 2.08 3.68 -6.78
C ALA A 194 3.08 2.58 -6.37
N PRO A 195 4.40 2.83 -6.50
CA PRO A 195 5.40 1.90 -5.99
C PRO A 195 5.20 1.65 -4.50
N GLU A 196 5.70 0.52 -4.00
CA GLU A 196 5.61 0.16 -2.57
C GLU A 196 6.12 1.29 -1.66
N SER A 197 7.33 1.79 -1.96
CA SER A 197 7.87 3.04 -1.44
C SER A 197 9.02 3.55 -2.32
N PHE A 198 9.51 4.76 -2.06
CA PHE A 198 10.75 5.24 -2.68
C PHE A 198 11.96 4.34 -2.36
N GLU A 199 12.18 4.01 -1.08
CA GLU A 199 13.31 3.18 -0.68
C GLU A 199 13.27 1.79 -1.32
N TYR A 200 12.08 1.21 -1.48
CA TYR A 200 11.91 -0.04 -2.21
C TYR A 200 12.40 0.08 -3.66
N MET A 201 12.07 1.16 -4.38
CA MET A 201 12.55 1.36 -5.75
C MET A 201 14.09 1.47 -5.81
N VAL A 202 14.71 2.11 -4.83
CA VAL A 202 16.18 2.16 -4.73
C VAL A 202 16.75 0.76 -4.48
N LEU A 203 16.16 -0.02 -3.58
CA LEU A 203 16.59 -1.40 -3.31
C LEU A 203 16.39 -2.34 -4.51
N GLN A 204 15.46 -2.03 -5.42
CA GLN A 204 15.25 -2.77 -6.66
C GLN A 204 16.34 -2.55 -7.72
N THR A 205 17.25 -1.60 -7.51
CA THR A 205 18.39 -1.39 -8.41
C THR A 205 19.45 -2.47 -8.26
N ASP A 206 20.24 -2.69 -9.31
CA ASP A 206 21.30 -3.70 -9.35
C ASP A 206 22.35 -3.54 -8.25
N ALA A 207 22.53 -2.31 -7.75
CA ALA A 207 23.42 -2.00 -6.64
C ALA A 207 23.05 -2.77 -5.35
N PHE A 208 21.76 -3.09 -5.17
CA PHE A 208 21.22 -3.73 -3.97
C PHE A 208 20.52 -5.06 -4.28
N LYS A 209 19.62 -5.10 -5.27
CA LYS A 209 18.70 -6.22 -5.57
C LYS A 209 19.37 -7.58 -5.70
N ARG A 210 20.57 -7.63 -6.30
CA ARG A 210 21.32 -8.89 -6.49
C ARG A 210 21.67 -9.60 -5.19
N LYS A 211 21.72 -8.86 -4.07
CA LYS A 211 21.97 -9.39 -2.72
C LYS A 211 20.70 -9.67 -1.94
N LEU A 212 19.56 -9.13 -2.39
CA LEU A 212 18.30 -9.08 -1.65
C LEU A 212 17.15 -9.76 -2.40
N THR A 213 17.43 -10.60 -3.39
CA THR A 213 16.37 -11.12 -4.27
C THR A 213 15.28 -11.86 -3.49
N ASP A 214 15.64 -12.80 -2.60
CA ASP A 214 14.66 -13.49 -1.75
C ASP A 214 14.01 -12.55 -0.73
N GLU A 215 14.76 -11.61 -0.18
CA GLU A 215 14.29 -10.67 0.83
C GLU A 215 13.26 -9.67 0.30
N LEU A 216 13.45 -9.18 -0.93
CA LEU A 216 12.51 -8.27 -1.59
C LEU A 216 11.30 -9.00 -2.19
N GLU A 217 11.46 -10.24 -2.66
CA GLU A 217 10.35 -11.05 -3.17
C GLU A 217 9.48 -11.64 -2.05
N ASN A 218 10.11 -11.95 -0.91
CA ASN A 218 9.47 -12.55 0.25
C ASN A 218 9.62 -11.69 1.51
N THR A 219 9.40 -10.38 1.40
CA THR A 219 9.51 -9.42 2.52
C THR A 219 8.79 -9.89 3.78
N TRP A 220 7.65 -10.56 3.65
CA TRP A 220 6.88 -11.12 4.77
C TRP A 220 7.66 -12.14 5.64
N LYS A 221 8.72 -12.77 5.11
CA LYS A 221 9.60 -13.68 5.88
C LYS A 221 10.62 -12.93 6.74
N TYR A 222 11.01 -11.73 6.34
CA TYR A 222 12.12 -10.98 6.92
C TYR A 222 11.66 -9.76 7.73
N CYS A 223 10.57 -9.13 7.32
CA CYS A 223 9.98 -8.00 8.01
C CYS A 223 9.28 -8.47 9.29
N ASP A 224 9.83 -8.09 10.44
CA ASP A 224 9.20 -8.30 11.73
C ASP A 224 8.09 -7.26 11.96
N ILE A 225 6.84 -7.70 11.88
CA ILE A 225 5.65 -6.85 12.09
C ILE A 225 5.56 -6.29 13.51
N SER A 226 6.26 -6.87 14.49
CA SER A 226 6.33 -6.31 15.83
C SER A 226 7.25 -5.09 15.92
N LYS A 227 8.18 -4.95 14.95
CA LYS A 227 9.12 -3.84 14.82
C LYS A 227 8.65 -2.78 13.81
N TYR A 228 8.10 -3.21 12.69
CA TYR A 228 7.72 -2.33 11.58
C TYR A 228 6.22 -2.37 11.33
N LEU A 229 5.60 -1.19 11.32
CA LEU A 229 4.18 -1.05 11.00
C LEU A 229 3.92 -1.20 9.50
N THR A 230 4.88 -0.80 8.65
CA THR A 230 4.79 -0.87 7.20
C THR A 230 6.10 -1.40 6.63
N TRP A 231 6.02 -2.03 5.45
CA TRP A 231 7.23 -2.45 4.73
C TRP A 231 8.13 -1.27 4.35
N GLU A 232 7.58 -0.08 4.14
CA GLU A 232 8.37 1.14 3.93
C GLU A 232 9.36 1.40 5.08
N GLN A 233 8.94 1.24 6.35
CA GLN A 233 9.83 1.42 7.49
C GLN A 233 10.96 0.38 7.47
N TYR A 234 10.61 -0.87 7.13
CA TYR A 234 11.58 -1.95 6.96
C TYR A 234 12.60 -1.63 5.85
N TYR A 235 12.13 -1.27 4.66
CA TYR A 235 13.00 -0.93 3.52
C TYR A 235 13.86 0.30 3.80
N THR A 236 13.36 1.26 4.59
CA THR A 236 14.15 2.41 5.02
C THR A 236 15.33 2.00 5.87
N GLU A 237 15.11 1.15 6.88
CA GLU A 237 16.21 0.66 7.73
C GLU A 237 17.16 -0.25 6.95
N LEU A 238 16.64 -1.13 6.09
CA LEU A 238 17.44 -1.99 5.22
C LEU A 238 18.35 -1.18 4.28
N LEU A 239 17.81 -0.13 3.65
CA LEU A 239 18.58 0.75 2.79
C LEU A 239 19.66 1.51 3.59
N GLN A 240 19.35 1.97 4.81
CA GLN A 240 20.33 2.60 5.70
C GLN A 240 21.49 1.67 6.04
N GLU A 241 21.19 0.43 6.44
CA GLU A 241 22.21 -0.57 6.78
C GLU A 241 23.12 -0.84 5.57
N LEU A 242 22.53 -1.05 4.40
CA LEU A 242 23.27 -1.36 3.18
C LEU A 242 24.11 -0.17 2.70
N CYS A 243 23.57 1.05 2.77
CA CYS A 243 24.33 2.25 2.43
C CYS A 243 25.58 2.39 3.32
N SER A 244 25.41 2.18 4.63
CA SER A 244 26.49 2.29 5.60
C SER A 244 27.55 1.21 5.37
N ARG A 245 27.10 -0.05 5.21
CA ARG A 245 27.98 -1.23 5.07
C ARG A 245 28.73 -1.28 3.75
N GLU A 246 28.07 -0.93 2.64
CA GLU A 246 28.60 -1.15 1.28
C GLU A 246 29.22 0.10 0.66
N PHE A 247 28.71 1.28 1.03
CA PHE A 247 29.11 2.55 0.39
C PHE A 247 29.71 3.57 1.37
N GLY A 248 29.73 3.27 2.68
CA GLY A 248 30.37 4.10 3.69
C GLY A 248 29.67 5.42 3.97
N PHE A 249 28.38 5.55 3.61
CA PHE A 249 27.56 6.71 3.94
C PHE A 249 26.23 6.30 4.54
N ASN A 250 25.63 7.18 5.34
CA ASN A 250 24.31 6.91 5.94
C ASN A 250 23.22 7.51 5.07
N TYR A 251 22.26 6.69 4.64
CA TYR A 251 21.07 7.17 3.94
C TYR A 251 20.21 8.04 4.86
N ASN A 252 19.77 9.19 4.35
CA ASN A 252 18.88 10.09 5.05
C ASN A 252 17.62 10.32 4.20
N LYS A 253 16.45 10.01 4.75
CA LYS A 253 15.19 10.20 4.04
C LYS A 253 14.94 11.66 3.67
N ALA A 254 15.43 12.61 4.48
CA ALA A 254 15.25 14.05 4.29
C ALA A 254 15.97 14.60 3.04
N GLN A 255 17.11 14.01 2.64
CA GLN A 255 17.92 14.50 1.54
C GLN A 255 18.70 13.34 0.90
N ILE A 256 18.60 13.20 -0.43
CA ILE A 256 19.24 12.10 -1.12
C ILE A 256 20.75 12.30 -1.23
N HIS A 257 21.51 11.23 -0.98
CA HIS A 257 22.97 11.26 -1.12
C HIS A 257 23.38 11.24 -2.60
N GLN A 258 24.42 12.00 -2.98
CA GLN A 258 24.87 12.12 -4.38
C GLN A 258 25.25 10.77 -5.01
N SER A 259 25.75 9.82 -4.22
CA SER A 259 26.08 8.46 -4.72
C SER A 259 24.88 7.71 -5.29
N LEU A 260 23.67 8.03 -4.83
CA LEU A 260 22.41 7.48 -5.33
C LEU A 260 21.87 8.24 -6.55
N LEU A 261 22.51 9.32 -6.99
CA LEU A 261 22.08 10.15 -8.12
C LEU A 261 22.89 9.91 -9.41
N ASN A 262 23.53 8.75 -9.55
CA ASN A 262 24.20 8.40 -10.80
C ASN A 262 23.18 7.98 -11.87
N ASP A 263 23.55 8.15 -13.15
CA ASP A 263 22.64 7.93 -14.29
C ASP A 263 22.04 6.53 -14.32
N GLU A 264 22.82 5.51 -13.97
CA GLU A 264 22.37 4.11 -13.98
C GLU A 264 21.34 3.84 -12.88
N MET A 265 21.58 4.34 -11.66
CA MET A 265 20.63 4.26 -10.55
C MET A 265 19.32 4.96 -10.90
N MET A 266 19.40 6.19 -11.43
CA MET A 266 18.22 6.96 -11.84
C MET A 266 17.44 6.26 -12.96
N ARG A 267 18.12 5.64 -13.93
CA ARG A 267 17.50 4.85 -14.99
C ARG A 267 16.73 3.66 -14.42
N GLN A 268 17.35 2.89 -13.51
CA GLN A 268 16.73 1.71 -12.93
C GLN A 268 15.55 2.05 -12.00
N VAL A 269 15.65 3.12 -11.20
CA VAL A 269 14.53 3.62 -10.39
C VAL A 269 13.37 4.05 -11.29
N LYS A 270 13.65 4.71 -12.41
CA LYS A 270 12.62 5.10 -13.39
C LYS A 270 11.93 3.89 -14.03
N GLU A 271 12.68 2.86 -14.37
CA GLU A 271 12.14 1.60 -14.90
C GLU A 271 11.25 0.89 -13.87
N CYS A 272 11.71 0.82 -12.62
CA CYS A 272 10.90 0.31 -11.52
C CYS A 272 9.60 1.11 -11.35
N LEU A 273 9.68 2.44 -11.37
CA LEU A 273 8.50 3.31 -11.31
C LEU A 273 7.52 2.99 -12.44
N TYR A 274 7.99 2.83 -13.68
CA TYR A 274 7.12 2.53 -14.82
C TYR A 274 6.39 1.20 -14.73
N GLN A 275 6.90 0.23 -13.99
CA GLN A 275 6.22 -1.04 -13.72
C GLN A 275 5.07 -0.90 -12.70
N ASN A 276 5.00 0.22 -12.00
CA ASN A 276 4.04 0.47 -10.93
C ASN A 276 2.91 1.41 -11.37
N TRP A 277 2.59 1.50 -12.67
CA TRP A 277 1.39 2.22 -13.12
C TRP A 277 0.16 1.45 -12.66
N VAL A 278 -0.66 2.10 -11.83
CA VAL A 278 -1.83 1.47 -11.25
C VAL A 278 -3.10 1.81 -12.04
N ARG A 279 -3.96 0.80 -12.22
CA ARG A 279 -5.26 0.94 -12.87
C ARG A 279 -6.31 0.14 -12.12
N GLU A 280 -7.53 0.66 -12.08
CA GLU A 280 -8.69 -0.12 -11.65
C GLU A 280 -9.02 -1.20 -12.69
N VAL A 281 -9.28 -2.42 -12.21
CA VAL A 281 -9.66 -3.54 -13.07
C VAL A 281 -11.07 -3.29 -13.59
N ALA A 282 -11.21 -3.15 -14.91
CA ALA A 282 -12.54 -3.06 -15.52
C ALA A 282 -13.35 -4.34 -15.24
N GLU A 283 -14.65 -4.20 -15.03
CA GLU A 283 -15.58 -5.34 -15.03
C GLU A 283 -15.45 -6.09 -16.36
N THR A 284 -14.97 -7.33 -16.30
CA THR A 284 -14.97 -8.30 -17.41
C THR A 284 -16.08 -9.30 -17.20
#